data_AF-A0A8E0VIU8-F1
#
_entry.id   AF-A0A8E0VIU8-F1
#
_cell.length_a   1.000
_cell.length_b   1.000
_cell.length_c   1.000
_cell.angle_alpha   90.00
_cell.angle_beta   90.00
_cell.angle_gamma   90.00
#
_symmetry.space_group_name_H-M   'P 1'
#
loop_
_entity.id
_entity.type
_entity.pdbx_description
1 polymer ?
#
loop_
_entity_poly.entity_id
_entity_poly.type
_entity_poly.pdbx_seq_one_letter_code
_entity_poly.pdbx_strand_id
1 'polypeptide(L)'
;MRKPSSSMLDLFRSTFLGEAAEAVQAFRAAQFHKNNRNYLKSRRLLEHAFRLDPDNTDILVALGEALEGSWRTTRVINADQNKGTDSSSLIRLSPSFDSGDDALLLIADQMYTRALIVNPHLESAGNHKSRLMPLVEEIDQRRLVPHSNVLIY
;
A
#
# COMPACT_ATOMS: atom_id res chain seq x y z
N MET A 1 45.39 9.62 23.77
CA MET A 1 43.95 9.64 23.42
C MET A 1 43.82 10.07 21.96
N ARG A 2 43.55 9.13 21.04
CA ARG A 2 43.32 9.44 19.62
C ARG A 2 41.88 9.95 19.49
N LYS A 3 41.69 11.23 19.15
CA LYS A 3 40.35 11.75 18.80
C LYS A 3 39.89 11.03 17.52
N PRO A 4 38.63 10.56 17.45
CA PRO A 4 38.10 10.04 16.18
C PRO A 4 38.17 11.16 15.14
N SER A 5 38.69 10.84 13.96
CA SER A 5 38.92 11.79 12.87
C SER A 5 37.59 12.35 12.36
N SER A 6 37.49 13.68 12.25
CA SER A 6 36.31 14.40 11.74
C SER A 6 35.80 13.87 10.38
N SER A 7 36.67 13.24 9.60
CA SER A 7 36.36 12.65 8.29
C SER A 7 35.31 11.53 8.32
N MET A 8 35.19 10.75 9.41
CA MET A 8 34.17 9.69 9.47
C MET A 8 32.78 10.29 9.73
N LEU A 9 32.68 11.32 10.58
CA LEU A 9 31.43 12.04 10.83
C LEU A 9 30.97 12.84 9.61
N ASP A 10 31.90 13.40 8.84
CA ASP A 10 31.58 14.08 7.58
C ASP A 10 31.12 13.09 6.49
N LEU A 11 31.72 11.89 6.43
CA LEU A 11 31.29 10.83 5.52
C LEU A 11 29.89 10.33 5.87
N PHE A 12 29.60 10.08 7.16
CA PHE A 12 28.25 9.74 7.62
C PHE A 12 27.25 10.85 7.28
N ARG A 13 27.60 12.12 7.49
CA ARG A 13 26.71 13.23 7.14
C ARG A 13 26.48 13.34 5.64
N SER A 14 27.49 13.13 4.80
CA SER A 14 27.36 13.24 3.34
C SER A 14 26.57 12.09 2.72
N THR A 15 26.70 10.86 3.24
CA THR A 15 25.92 9.71 2.76
C THR A 15 24.43 9.88 3.07
N PHE A 16 24.09 10.26 4.31
CA PHE A 16 22.69 10.50 4.69
C PHE A 16 22.05 11.69 3.94
N LEU A 17 22.83 12.74 3.62
CA LEU A 17 22.35 13.85 2.78
C LEU A 17 22.09 13.43 1.33
N GLY A 18 22.91 12.54 0.78
CA GLY A 18 22.72 11.98 -0.56
C GLY A 18 21.50 11.08 -0.65
N GLU A 19 21.33 10.18 0.33
CA GLU A 19 20.21 9.24 0.41
C GLU A 19 18.86 9.96 0.60
N ALA A 20 18.82 11.01 1.43
CA ALA A 20 17.63 11.83 1.59
C ALA A 20 17.27 12.58 0.28
N ALA A 21 18.27 13.09 -0.44
CA ALA A 21 18.05 13.74 -1.73
C ALA A 21 17.54 12.75 -2.80
N GLU A 22 18.06 11.52 -2.80
CA GLU A 22 17.61 10.43 -3.67
C GLU A 22 16.15 10.02 -3.35
N ALA A 23 15.79 9.91 -2.07
CA ALA A 23 14.43 9.61 -1.64
C ALA A 23 13.43 10.67 -2.14
N VAL A 24 13.80 11.96 -2.05
CA VAL A 24 12.97 13.06 -2.56
C VAL A 24 12.82 13.01 -4.08
N GLN A 25 13.88 12.66 -4.81
CA GLN A 25 13.81 12.50 -6.27
C GLN A 25 12.91 11.34 -6.66
N ALA A 26 13.07 10.18 -6.01
CA ALA A 26 12.23 9.01 -6.22
C ALA A 26 10.76 9.31 -5.91
N PHE A 27 10.49 10.04 -4.81
CA PHE A 27 9.15 10.47 -4.45
C PHE A 27 8.52 11.37 -5.52
N ARG A 28 9.24 12.37 -6.03
CA ARG A 28 8.75 13.26 -7.11
C ARG A 28 8.42 12.49 -8.39
N ALA A 29 9.29 11.57 -8.79
CA ALA A 29 9.04 10.70 -9.94
C ALA A 29 7.81 9.80 -9.72
N ALA A 30 7.64 9.29 -8.50
CA ALA A 30 6.48 8.48 -8.16
C ALA A 30 5.16 9.26 -8.23
N GLN A 31 5.13 10.52 -7.78
CA GLN A 31 3.97 11.40 -7.87
C GLN A 31 3.56 11.64 -9.33
N PHE A 32 4.54 11.84 -10.22
CA PHE A 32 4.28 11.96 -11.66
C PHE A 32 3.58 10.71 -12.22
N HIS A 33 4.06 9.51 -11.87
CA HIS A 33 3.41 8.27 -12.30
C HIS A 33 2.04 8.05 -11.65
N LYS A 34 1.85 8.45 -10.38
CA LYS A 34 0.55 8.37 -9.69
C LYS A 34 -0.50 9.24 -10.40
N ASN A 35 -0.14 10.47 -10.77
CA ASN A 35 -1.04 11.38 -11.50
C ASN A 35 -1.45 10.82 -12.86
N ASN A 36 -0.56 10.05 -13.49
CA ASN A 36 -0.83 9.31 -14.72
C ASN A 36 -1.56 7.97 -14.49
N ARG A 37 -2.09 7.69 -13.29
CA ARG A 37 -2.71 6.41 -12.88
C ARG A 37 -1.83 5.18 -13.06
N ASN A 38 -0.52 5.38 -13.19
CA ASN A 38 0.48 4.31 -13.32
C ASN A 38 0.90 3.84 -11.92
N TYR A 39 -0.04 3.28 -11.16
CA TYR A 39 0.15 2.89 -9.75
C TYR A 39 1.30 1.88 -9.57
N LEU A 40 1.51 0.97 -10.53
CA LEU A 40 2.58 -0.03 -10.46
C LEU A 40 3.99 0.60 -10.47
N LYS A 41 4.22 1.57 -11.37
CA LYS A 41 5.52 2.27 -11.45
C LYS A 41 5.71 3.20 -10.26
N SER A 42 4.65 3.91 -9.88
CA SER A 42 4.63 4.77 -8.69
C SER A 42 5.01 3.98 -7.43
N ARG A 43 4.41 2.80 -7.23
CA ARG A 43 4.70 1.92 -6.08
C ARG A 43 6.17 1.54 -6.00
N ARG A 44 6.80 1.09 -7.10
CA ARG A 44 8.21 0.69 -7.09
C ARG A 44 9.15 1.83 -6.68
N LEU A 45 8.85 3.05 -7.13
CA LEU A 45 9.61 4.24 -6.77
C LEU A 45 9.39 4.62 -5.30
N LEU A 46 8.16 4.48 -4.80
CA LEU A 46 7.82 4.72 -3.39
C LEU A 46 8.41 3.66 -2.46
N GLU A 47 8.46 2.39 -2.86
CA GLU A 47 9.14 1.32 -2.13
C GLU A 47 10.65 1.61 -2.01
N HIS A 48 11.26 2.19 -3.04
CA HIS A 48 12.65 2.63 -2.97
C HIS A 48 12.81 3.84 -2.03
N ALA A 49 11.97 4.87 -2.18
CA ALA A 49 11.98 6.03 -1.30
C ALA A 49 11.74 5.63 0.17
N PHE A 50 10.87 4.66 0.42
CA PHE A 50 10.57 4.11 1.75
C PHE A 50 11.77 3.38 2.37
N ARG A 51 12.59 2.69 1.57
CA ARG A 51 13.83 2.07 2.06
C ARG A 51 14.87 3.10 2.50
N LEU A 52 14.85 4.28 1.90
CA LEU A 52 15.76 5.38 2.21
C LEU A 52 15.26 6.19 3.41
N ASP A 53 13.96 6.45 3.49
CA ASP A 53 13.34 7.22 4.57
C ASP A 53 12.02 6.56 5.02
N PRO A 54 12.10 5.59 5.95
CA PRO A 54 10.95 4.77 6.35
C PRO A 54 9.96 5.48 7.29
N ASP A 55 10.36 6.60 7.89
CA ASP A 55 9.54 7.37 8.83
C ASP A 55 8.96 8.64 8.19
N ASN A 56 9.24 8.86 6.90
CA ASN A 56 8.66 9.95 6.15
C ASN A 56 7.14 9.79 5.99
N THR A 57 6.37 10.69 6.59
CA THR A 57 4.91 10.66 6.52
C THR A 57 4.38 10.82 5.10
N ASP A 58 5.03 11.62 4.26
CA ASP A 58 4.58 11.85 2.87
C ASP A 58 4.77 10.59 2.02
N ILE A 59 5.88 9.89 2.19
CA ILE A 59 6.17 8.62 1.50
C ILE A 59 5.18 7.54 1.96
N LEU A 60 4.93 7.43 3.27
CA LEU A 60 3.98 6.46 3.83
C LEU A 60 2.56 6.68 3.29
N VAL A 61 2.08 7.93 3.27
CA VAL A 61 0.76 8.26 2.71
C VAL A 61 0.71 7.98 1.21
N ALA A 62 1.70 8.44 0.44
CA ALA A 62 1.72 8.23 -1.00
C ALA A 62 1.82 6.75 -1.39
N LEU A 63 2.55 5.94 -0.63
CA LEU A 63 2.64 4.50 -0.83
C LEU A 63 1.30 3.81 -0.56
N GLY A 64 0.61 4.20 0.52
CA GLY A 64 -0.75 3.76 0.80
C GLY A 64 -1.72 4.10 -0.34
N GLU A 65 -1.67 5.32 -0.87
CA GLU A 65 -2.52 5.76 -1.98
C GLU A 65 -2.24 4.96 -3.26
N ALA A 66 -0.97 4.67 -3.55
CA ALA A 66 -0.58 3.89 -4.72
C ALA A 66 -1.07 2.44 -4.61
N LEU A 67 -1.01 1.85 -3.41
CA LEU A 67 -1.53 0.51 -3.13
C LEU A 67 -3.06 0.46 -3.25
N GLU A 68 -3.77 1.43 -2.65
CA GLU A 68 -5.22 1.58 -2.81
C GLU A 68 -5.61 1.72 -4.28
N GLY A 69 -4.91 2.58 -5.02
CA GLY A 69 -5.16 2.80 -6.45
C GLY A 69 -4.99 1.52 -7.26
N SER A 70 -3.91 0.77 -6.99
CA SER A 70 -3.68 -0.53 -7.62
C SER A 70 -4.81 -1.52 -7.32
N TRP A 71 -5.22 -1.64 -6.06
CA TRP A 71 -6.31 -2.54 -5.67
C TRP A 71 -7.63 -2.19 -6.36
N ARG A 72 -7.99 -0.90 -6.43
CA ARG A 72 -9.21 -0.43 -7.12
C ARG A 72 -9.16 -0.78 -8.60
N THR A 73 -8.05 -0.51 -9.28
CA THR A 73 -7.88 -0.85 -10.69
C THR A 73 -8.06 -2.35 -10.92
N THR A 74 -7.45 -3.19 -10.08
CA THR A 74 -7.61 -4.65 -10.21
C THR A 74 -9.07 -5.09 -10.01
N ARG A 75 -9.78 -4.54 -9.01
CA ARG A 75 -11.20 -4.87 -8.80
C ARG A 75 -12.11 -4.46 -9.95
N VAL A 76 -11.87 -3.31 -10.57
CA VAL A 76 -12.64 -2.86 -11.75
C VAL A 76 -12.42 -3.85 -12.90
N ILE A 77 -11.17 -4.23 -13.17
CA ILE A 77 -10.83 -5.20 -14.22
C ILE A 77 -11.51 -6.56 -13.96
N ASN A 78 -11.46 -7.05 -12.72
CA ASN A 78 -12.05 -8.34 -12.35
C ASN A 78 -13.60 -8.31 -12.37
N ALA A 79 -14.21 -7.16 -12.09
CA ALA A 79 -15.67 -6.99 -12.16
C ALA A 79 -16.19 -7.04 -13.61
N ASP A 80 -15.44 -6.49 -14.57
CA ASP A 80 -15.82 -6.52 -15.99
C ASP A 80 -15.70 -7.92 -16.61
N GLN A 81 -14.72 -8.73 -16.19
CA GLN A 81 -14.56 -10.12 -16.67
C GLN A 81 -15.72 -11.04 -16.25
N ASN A 82 -16.43 -10.72 -15.15
CA ASN A 82 -17.57 -11.51 -14.67
C ASN A 82 -18.90 -11.18 -15.35
N LYS A 83 -18.96 -10.18 -16.25
CA LYS A 83 -20.16 -9.83 -17.02
C LYS A 83 -20.25 -10.48 -18.41
N GLY A 84 -19.25 -11.28 -18.79
CA GLY A 84 -19.11 -11.81 -20.17
C GLY A 84 -19.51 -13.27 -20.39
N THR A 85 -19.97 -14.01 -19.39
CA THR A 85 -20.36 -15.43 -19.55
C THR A 85 -21.81 -15.68 -19.17
N ASP A 86 -22.71 -14.99 -19.87
CA ASP A 86 -24.11 -15.38 -19.94
C ASP A 86 -24.27 -16.50 -20.96
N SER A 87 -24.17 -17.74 -20.49
CA SER A 87 -25.01 -18.83 -20.98
C SER A 87 -25.03 -19.94 -19.93
N SER A 88 -26.12 -19.96 -19.18
CA SER A 88 -26.70 -21.18 -18.61
C SER A 88 -25.82 -21.91 -17.60
N SER A 89 -25.87 -21.51 -16.32
CA SER A 89 -26.03 -22.42 -15.18
C SER A 89 -26.00 -21.65 -13.86
N LEU A 90 -27.09 -21.82 -13.12
CA LEU A 90 -27.33 -21.62 -11.69
C LEU A 90 -26.10 -21.34 -10.79
N ILE A 91 -26.25 -20.26 -10.01
CA ILE A 91 -25.59 -19.95 -8.73
C ILE A 91 -24.08 -19.67 -8.81
N ARG A 92 -23.72 -18.38 -8.96
CA ARG A 92 -22.38 -17.91 -8.60
C ARG A 92 -22.36 -17.48 -7.12
N LEU A 93 -22.56 -18.43 -6.21
CA LEU A 93 -22.24 -18.27 -4.80
C LEU A 93 -20.83 -18.81 -4.56
N SER A 94 -19.85 -18.01 -4.95
CA SER A 94 -18.50 -18.05 -4.38
C SER A 94 -17.77 -16.86 -4.98
N PRO A 95 -17.64 -15.72 -4.27
CA PRO A 95 -16.58 -14.79 -4.60
C PRO A 95 -15.29 -15.61 -4.52
N SER A 96 -14.58 -15.68 -5.65
CA SER A 96 -13.32 -16.41 -5.81
C SER A 96 -12.41 -16.13 -4.62
N PHE A 97 -12.33 -17.13 -3.75
CA PHE A 97 -11.55 -17.18 -2.53
C PHE A 97 -10.07 -17.01 -2.91
N ASP A 98 -9.38 -16.13 -2.20
CA ASP A 98 -7.94 -15.87 -2.31
C ASP A 98 -7.52 -14.94 -3.47
N SER A 99 -7.97 -13.68 -3.42
CA SER A 99 -7.36 -12.64 -4.26
C SER A 99 -6.22 -11.99 -3.47
N GLY A 100 -4.96 -12.28 -3.85
CA GLY A 100 -3.76 -11.60 -3.34
C GLY A 100 -3.82 -10.06 -3.44
N ASP A 101 -4.82 -9.55 -4.16
CA ASP A 101 -5.20 -8.14 -4.22
C ASP A 101 -5.61 -7.59 -2.85
N ASP A 102 -6.37 -8.33 -2.03
CA ASP A 102 -6.81 -7.82 -0.71
C ASP A 102 -5.63 -7.51 0.22
N ALA A 103 -4.48 -8.18 0.01
CA ALA A 103 -3.25 -7.85 0.71
C ALA A 103 -2.77 -6.42 0.41
N LEU A 104 -3.01 -5.89 -0.79
CA LEU A 104 -2.65 -4.50 -1.13
C LEU A 104 -3.41 -3.51 -0.26
N LEU A 105 -4.69 -3.76 0.02
CA LEU A 105 -5.50 -2.88 0.85
C LEU A 105 -5.07 -2.94 2.31
N LEU A 106 -4.73 -4.13 2.82
CA LEU A 106 -4.21 -4.30 4.18
C LEU A 106 -2.85 -3.63 4.36
N ILE A 107 -1.95 -3.74 3.38
CA ILE A 107 -0.66 -3.05 3.42
C ILE A 107 -0.87 -1.54 3.35
N ALA A 108 -1.84 -1.04 2.56
CA ALA A 108 -2.18 0.38 2.53
C ALA A 108 -2.64 0.87 3.92
N ASP A 109 -3.55 0.16 4.58
CA ASP A 109 -3.98 0.50 5.95
C ASP A 109 -2.82 0.50 6.94
N GLN A 110 -1.91 -0.46 6.83
CA GLN A 110 -0.69 -0.50 7.63
C GLN A 110 0.19 0.75 7.41
N MET A 111 0.36 1.20 6.17
CA MET A 111 1.16 2.40 5.87
C MET A 111 0.55 3.66 6.48
N TYR A 112 -0.78 3.83 6.41
CA TYR A 112 -1.45 4.96 7.06
C TYR A 112 -1.37 4.89 8.58
N THR A 113 -1.48 3.69 9.14
CA THR A 113 -1.29 3.48 10.58
C THR A 113 0.11 3.91 11.00
N ARG A 114 1.14 3.55 10.24
CA ARG A 114 2.52 4.00 10.50
C ARG A 114 2.67 5.52 10.36
N ALA A 115 2.03 6.12 9.35
CA ALA A 115 2.06 7.58 9.18
C ALA A 115 1.45 8.30 10.39
N LEU A 116 0.37 7.76 10.97
CA LEU A 116 -0.26 8.29 12.19
C LEU A 116 0.55 8.02 13.47
N ILE A 117 1.32 6.93 13.52
CA ILE A 117 2.25 6.68 14.62
C ILE A 117 3.36 7.75 14.63
N VAL A 118 3.87 8.12 13.44
CA VAL A 118 4.90 9.17 13.33
C VAL A 118 4.30 10.56 13.54
N ASN A 119 3.16 10.86 12.92
CA ASN A 119 2.45 12.12 13.05
C ASN A 119 0.94 11.88 13.33
N PRO A 120 0.53 11.91 14.62
CA PRO A 120 -0.85 11.64 15.02
C PRO A 120 -1.88 12.64 14.47
N HIS A 121 -1.45 13.85 14.11
CA HIS A 121 -2.32 14.92 13.62
C HIS A 121 -2.39 14.97 12.08
N LEU A 122 -1.90 13.94 11.40
CA LEU A 122 -1.91 13.86 9.95
C LEU A 122 -3.32 13.54 9.41
N GLU A 123 -4.06 14.59 9.06
CA GLU A 123 -5.45 14.49 8.59
C GLU A 123 -5.59 13.60 7.35
N SER A 124 -4.63 13.65 6.42
CA SER A 124 -4.66 12.82 5.21
C SER A 124 -4.72 11.33 5.56
N ALA A 125 -3.78 10.84 6.37
CA ALA A 125 -3.75 9.45 6.81
C ALA A 125 -5.01 9.06 7.60
N GLY A 126 -5.52 9.94 8.46
CA GLY A 126 -6.77 9.71 9.21
C GLY A 126 -7.98 9.54 8.28
N ASN A 127 -8.12 10.43 7.29
CA ASN A 127 -9.18 10.36 6.29
C ASN A 127 -9.10 9.09 5.44
N HIS A 128 -7.89 8.67 5.06
CA HIS A 128 -7.67 7.42 4.35
C HIS A 128 -8.08 6.21 5.20
N LYS A 129 -7.67 6.15 6.47
CA LYS A 129 -8.08 5.07 7.39
C LYS A 129 -9.59 4.98 7.57
N SER A 130 -10.27 6.11 7.77
CA SER A 130 -11.72 6.12 7.93
C SER A 130 -12.44 5.54 6.70
N ARG A 131 -11.89 5.79 5.49
CA ARG A 131 -12.43 5.22 4.24
C ARG A 131 -12.13 3.73 4.09
N LEU A 132 -10.98 3.27 4.60
CA LEU A 132 -10.52 1.88 4.44
C LEU A 132 -11.14 0.94 5.46
N MET A 133 -11.49 1.45 6.65
CA MET A 133 -12.09 0.68 7.75
C MET A 133 -13.21 -0.28 7.31
N PRO A 134 -14.29 0.16 6.62
CA PRO A 134 -15.36 -0.77 6.23
C PRO A 134 -14.88 -1.84 5.25
N LEU A 135 -13.90 -1.52 4.39
CA LEU A 135 -13.37 -2.47 3.41
C LEU A 135 -12.45 -3.51 4.07
N VAL A 136 -11.64 -3.09 5.05
CA VAL A 136 -10.77 -3.97 5.82
C VAL A 136 -11.62 -4.92 6.67
N GLU A 137 -12.68 -4.43 7.31
CA GLU A 137 -13.64 -5.26 8.04
C GLU A 137 -14.32 -6.28 7.13
N GLU A 138 -14.73 -5.88 5.92
CA GLU A 138 -15.31 -6.79 4.93
C GLU A 138 -14.31 -7.88 4.50
N ILE A 139 -13.02 -7.54 4.36
CA ILE A 139 -11.96 -8.51 4.05
C ILE A 139 -11.75 -9.47 5.23
N ASP A 140 -11.71 -8.95 6.46
CA ASP A 140 -11.52 -9.74 7.66
C ASP A 140 -12.66 -10.74 7.84
N GLN A 141 -13.91 -10.28 7.73
CA GLN A 141 -15.10 -11.14 7.75
C GLN A 141 -15.02 -12.22 6.67
N ARG A 142 -14.61 -11.87 5.45
CA ARG A 142 -14.44 -12.84 4.34
C ARG A 142 -13.39 -13.91 4.63
N ARG A 143 -12.30 -13.56 5.31
CA ARG A 143 -11.23 -14.51 5.68
C ARG A 143 -11.62 -15.40 6.86
N LEU A 144 -12.44 -14.87 7.76
CA LEU A 144 -12.87 -15.56 8.96
C LEU A 144 -14.05 -16.50 8.74
N VAL A 145 -14.75 -16.46 7.59
CA VAL A 145 -15.81 -17.43 7.30
C VAL A 145 -15.17 -18.82 7.15
N PRO A 146 -15.39 -19.75 8.10
CA PRO A 146 -14.88 -21.09 7.91
C PRO A 146 -15.66 -21.72 6.77
N HIS A 147 -14.97 -22.45 5.88
CA HIS A 147 -15.59 -23.36 4.91
C HIS A 147 -16.32 -24.48 5.66
N SER A 148 -17.44 -24.16 6.28
CA SER A 148 -18.32 -25.07 7.02
C SER A 148 -19.25 -25.75 6.04
N ASN A 149 -18.68 -26.46 5.06
CA ASN A 149 -19.40 -27.49 4.30
C ASN A 149 -18.63 -28.80 4.45
N VAL A 150 -18.45 -29.24 5.70
CA VAL A 150 -18.32 -30.67 5.97
C VAL A 150 -19.73 -31.14 6.29
N LEU A 151 -20.44 -31.61 5.26
CA LEU A 151 -21.62 -32.45 5.43
C LEU A 151 -21.15 -33.70 6.17
N ILE A 152 -21.41 -33.77 7.48
CA ILE A 152 -21.43 -35.04 8.18
C ILE A 152 -22.85 -35.25 8.71
N TYR A 153 -23.40 -36.38 8.26
CA TYR A 153 -24.68 -37.03 8.56
C TYR A 153 -25.86 -36.64 7.67
#